data_AF-A0A838QQI1-F1
#
_entry.id   AF-A0A838QQI1-F1
#
_cell.length_a   1.000
_cell.length_b   1.000
_cell.length_c   1.000
_cell.angle_alpha   90.00
_cell.angle_beta   90.00
_cell.angle_gamma   90.00
#
_symmetry.space_group_name_H-M   'P 1'
#
loop_
_entity.id
_entity.type
_entity.pdbx_description
1 polymer ?
#
loop_
_entity_poly.entity_id
_entity_poly.type
_entity_poly.pdbx_seq_one_letter_code
_entity_poly.pdbx_strand_id
1 'polypeptide(L)'
;MSPSSSSKQPRDEHERQSWLAQQTRQQYEVLLGAMHQLEAALADAAPGREPTWLGQVDRMLVAVMDALGVHIAATEDKKGLFAAIDAGWPKLRHRVERLRQEHGELAEHGRALQKQIAEYAADEAIDYKDLRRRAAMVLTVLRHHQAVENDLIFETFVTHAGSERQPPPPPKGKNPDKLAATP
;
A
#
# COMPACT_ATOMS: atom_id res chain seq x y z
N MET A 1 -22.05 -8.07 24.81
CA MET A 1 -21.64 -6.66 24.95
C MET A 1 -20.65 -6.39 23.84
N SER A 2 -21.09 -5.72 22.77
CA SER A 2 -20.26 -5.42 21.60
C SER A 2 -19.67 -4.03 21.75
N PRO A 3 -18.36 -3.81 21.54
CA PRO A 3 -17.83 -2.46 21.41
C PRO A 3 -18.14 -1.94 20.01
N SER A 4 -19.04 -0.96 19.96
CA SER A 4 -19.32 -0.13 18.80
C SER A 4 -18.13 0.80 18.57
N SER A 5 -17.20 0.40 17.70
CA SER A 5 -16.15 1.31 17.23
C SER A 5 -16.73 2.17 16.10
N SER A 6 -17.43 3.24 16.49
CA SER A 6 -17.88 4.27 15.53
C SER A 6 -16.66 5.02 15.00
N SER A 7 -16.17 4.63 13.83
CA SER A 7 -15.32 5.50 13.01
C SER A 7 -16.14 6.73 12.61
N LYS A 8 -15.81 7.87 13.23
CA LYS A 8 -16.50 9.13 13.01
C LYS A 8 -16.15 9.63 11.60
N GLN A 9 -17.14 9.76 10.74
CA GLN A 9 -16.97 10.21 9.36
C GLN A 9 -16.40 11.66 9.34
N PRO A 10 -15.35 11.95 8.54
CA PRO A 10 -14.72 13.27 8.50
C PRO A 10 -15.69 14.35 7.98
N ARG A 11 -15.61 15.56 8.55
CA ARG A 11 -16.60 16.64 8.33
C ARG A 11 -16.21 17.64 7.25
N ASP A 12 -14.92 17.74 6.93
CA ASP A 12 -14.38 18.56 5.82
C ASP A 12 -13.38 17.78 4.94
N GLU A 13 -12.99 18.37 3.80
CA GLU A 13 -12.13 17.71 2.78
C GLU A 13 -10.72 17.44 3.33
N HIS A 14 -10.18 18.30 4.18
CA HIS A 14 -8.84 18.13 4.75
C HIS A 14 -8.80 17.00 5.80
N GLU A 15 -9.83 16.91 6.64
CA GLU A 15 -10.05 15.77 7.55
C GLU A 15 -10.24 14.47 6.76
N ARG A 16 -10.96 14.52 5.64
CA ARG A 16 -11.18 13.36 4.76
C ARG A 16 -9.87 12.86 4.15
N GLN A 17 -9.04 13.76 3.63
CA GLN A 17 -7.74 13.40 3.05
C GLN A 17 -6.78 12.85 4.12
N SER A 18 -6.74 13.47 5.30
CA SER A 18 -5.93 13.00 6.42
C SER A 18 -6.36 11.62 6.91
N TRP A 19 -7.67 11.36 6.97
CA TRP A 19 -8.22 10.06 7.34
C TRP A 19 -7.90 8.97 6.31
N LEU A 20 -8.03 9.27 5.01
CA LEU A 20 -7.67 8.32 3.94
C LEU A 20 -6.18 7.96 3.98
N ALA A 21 -5.30 8.95 4.16
CA ALA A 21 -3.86 8.71 4.29
C ALA A 21 -3.53 7.85 5.52
N GLN A 22 -4.18 8.12 6.67
CA GLN A 22 -3.99 7.33 7.88
C GLN A 22 -4.49 5.89 7.73
N GLN A 23 -5.67 5.69 7.15
CA GLN A 23 -6.22 4.36 6.90
C GLN A 23 -5.30 3.57 5.97
N THR A 24 -4.87 4.18 4.85
CA THR A 24 -3.97 3.52 3.90
C THR A 24 -2.67 3.10 4.58
N ARG A 25 -2.09 3.97 5.41
CA ARG A 25 -0.88 3.65 6.18
C ARG A 25 -1.10 2.48 7.14
N GLN A 26 -2.21 2.44 7.87
CA GLN A 26 -2.51 1.32 8.78
C GLN A 26 -2.60 -0.01 8.01
N GLN A 27 -3.23 0.00 6.84
CA GLN A 27 -3.36 -1.20 6.01
C GLN A 27 -2.03 -1.64 5.41
N TYR A 28 -1.20 -0.67 5.00
CA TYR A 28 0.17 -0.92 4.56
C TYR A 28 0.98 -1.63 5.65
N GLU A 29 0.93 -1.16 6.91
CA GLU A 29 1.65 -1.80 8.02
C GLU A 29 1.18 -3.24 8.28
N VAL A 30 -0.13 -3.50 8.21
CA VAL A 30 -0.70 -4.84 8.35
C VAL A 30 -0.21 -5.77 7.24
N LEU A 31 -0.28 -5.31 5.99
CA LEU A 31 0.16 -6.08 4.83
C LEU A 31 1.66 -6.35 4.87
N LEU A 32 2.47 -5.34 5.20
CA LEU A 32 3.92 -5.47 5.36
C LEU A 32 4.27 -6.47 6.48
N GLY A 33 3.55 -6.42 7.60
CA GLY A 33 3.70 -7.38 8.68
C GLY A 33 3.42 -8.82 8.25
N ALA A 34 2.38 -9.04 7.44
CA ALA A 34 2.08 -10.37 6.87
C ALA A 34 3.15 -10.83 5.89
N MET A 35 3.66 -9.93 5.03
CA MET A 35 4.73 -10.22 4.08
C MET A 35 6.02 -10.68 4.77
N HIS A 36 6.43 -10.01 5.85
CA HIS A 36 7.60 -10.42 6.63
C HIS A 36 7.43 -11.81 7.25
N GLN A 37 6.23 -12.14 7.71
CA GLN A 37 5.96 -13.47 8.27
C GLN A 37 6.02 -14.56 7.19
N LEU A 38 5.51 -14.29 5.99
CA LEU A 38 5.63 -15.22 4.86
C LEU A 38 7.10 -15.39 4.44
N GLU A 39 7.86 -14.30 4.35
CA GLU A 39 9.29 -14.36 4.04
C GLU A 39 10.08 -15.22 5.05
N ALA A 40 9.80 -15.03 6.35
CA ALA A 40 10.41 -15.84 7.41
C ALA A 40 10.05 -17.33 7.28
N ALA A 41 8.78 -17.66 6.98
CA ALA A 41 8.36 -19.05 6.76
C ALA A 41 9.04 -19.68 5.54
N LEU A 42 9.19 -18.92 4.44
CA LEU A 42 9.87 -19.41 3.23
C LEU A 42 11.36 -19.67 3.47
N ALA A 43 12.00 -18.88 4.33
CA ALA A 43 13.42 -19.01 4.67
C ALA A 43 13.73 -20.22 5.58
N ASP A 44 12.73 -20.79 6.27
CA ASP A 44 12.93 -21.95 7.14
C ASP A 44 13.25 -23.23 6.33
N ALA A 45 13.93 -24.19 6.97
CA ALA A 45 14.35 -25.42 6.35
C ALA A 45 13.19 -26.41 6.17
N ALA A 46 12.84 -26.63 4.90
CA ALA A 46 11.88 -27.62 4.42
C ALA A 46 12.38 -29.08 4.40
N PRO A 47 13.65 -29.40 4.04
CA PRO A 47 14.08 -30.80 3.86
C PRO A 47 13.83 -31.69 5.09
N GLY A 48 13.12 -32.80 4.89
CA GLY A 48 12.74 -33.75 5.94
C GLY A 48 11.62 -33.25 6.88
N ARG A 49 11.02 -32.10 6.58
CA ARG A 49 9.95 -31.43 7.35
C ARG A 49 8.95 -30.75 6.42
N GLU A 50 8.84 -31.23 5.19
CA GLU A 50 8.11 -30.58 4.11
C GLU A 50 6.63 -30.35 4.46
N PRO A 51 5.88 -31.31 5.06
CA PRO A 51 4.48 -31.07 5.42
C PRO A 51 4.31 -29.97 6.47
N THR A 52 5.18 -29.95 7.50
CA THR A 52 5.15 -28.92 8.55
C THR A 52 5.50 -27.55 7.98
N TRP A 53 6.54 -27.50 7.14
CA TRP A 53 6.96 -26.28 6.46
C TRP A 53 5.87 -25.75 5.52
N LEU A 54 5.26 -26.63 4.72
CA LEU A 54 4.17 -26.29 3.80
C LEU A 54 2.98 -25.71 4.56
N GLY A 55 2.57 -26.34 5.67
CA GLY A 55 1.49 -25.83 6.51
C GLY A 55 1.79 -24.47 7.14
N GLN A 56 3.05 -24.15 7.43
CA GLN A 56 3.44 -22.81 7.89
C GLN A 56 3.38 -21.79 6.75
N VAL A 57 3.92 -22.12 5.58
CA VAL A 57 3.86 -21.26 4.38
C VAL A 57 2.41 -20.97 3.99
N ASP A 58 1.54 -21.98 4.02
CA ASP A 58 0.11 -21.83 3.73
C ASP A 58 -0.55 -20.80 4.65
N ARG A 59 -0.40 -20.95 5.98
CA ARG A 59 -0.96 -20.00 6.95
C ARG A 59 -0.48 -18.58 6.72
N MET A 60 0.80 -18.40 6.44
CA MET A 60 1.36 -17.06 6.22
C MET A 60 0.92 -16.47 4.87
N LEU A 61 0.77 -17.31 3.83
CA LEU A 61 0.22 -16.88 2.55
C LEU A 61 -1.24 -16.46 2.69
N VAL A 62 -2.06 -17.21 3.42
CA VAL A 62 -3.44 -16.82 3.75
C VAL A 62 -3.46 -15.45 4.43
N ALA A 63 -2.60 -15.22 5.42
CA ALA A 63 -2.52 -13.91 6.10
C ALA A 63 -2.15 -12.76 5.13
N VAL A 64 -1.24 -12.99 4.18
CA VAL A 64 -0.92 -12.00 3.12
C VAL A 64 -2.13 -11.75 2.22
N MET A 65 -2.83 -12.80 1.81
CA MET A 65 -4.00 -12.68 0.93
C MET A 65 -5.17 -11.97 1.59
N ASP A 66 -5.42 -12.24 2.87
CA ASP A 66 -6.46 -11.56 3.65
C ASP A 66 -6.11 -10.08 3.83
N ALA A 67 -4.86 -9.76 4.18
CA ALA A 67 -4.39 -8.38 4.31
C ALA A 67 -4.45 -7.63 2.97
N LEU A 68 -4.07 -8.28 1.87
CA LEU A 68 -4.19 -7.72 0.52
C LEU A 68 -5.65 -7.47 0.14
N GLY A 69 -6.55 -8.40 0.44
CA GLY A 69 -7.98 -8.23 0.18
C GLY A 69 -8.59 -7.04 0.94
N VAL A 70 -8.22 -6.88 2.22
CA VAL A 70 -8.63 -5.73 3.03
C VAL A 70 -8.06 -4.41 2.49
N HIS A 71 -6.80 -4.42 2.04
CA HIS A 71 -6.16 -3.27 1.41
C HIS A 71 -6.89 -2.86 0.13
N ILE A 72 -7.05 -3.79 -0.83
CA ILE A 72 -7.76 -3.56 -2.11
C ILE A 72 -9.16 -3.01 -1.87
N ALA A 73 -9.93 -3.66 -0.97
CA ALA A 73 -11.31 -3.25 -0.70
C ALA A 73 -11.42 -1.81 -0.19
N ALA A 74 -10.42 -1.33 0.56
CA ALA A 74 -10.41 0.03 1.06
C ALA A 74 -9.85 1.05 0.06
N THR A 75 -8.78 0.71 -0.66
CA THR A 75 -8.14 1.63 -1.61
C THR A 75 -9.03 1.87 -2.82
N GLU A 76 -9.71 0.82 -3.29
CA GLU A 76 -10.63 0.87 -4.44
C GLU A 76 -12.08 1.21 -4.10
N ASP A 77 -12.42 1.37 -2.81
CA ASP A 77 -13.77 1.81 -2.43
C ASP A 77 -14.15 3.11 -3.16
N LYS A 78 -15.45 3.29 -3.44
CA LYS A 78 -15.97 4.51 -4.12
C LYS A 78 -15.64 5.80 -3.38
N LYS A 79 -15.35 5.71 -2.08
CA LYS A 79 -14.90 6.81 -1.23
C LYS A 79 -13.46 6.64 -0.75
N GLY A 80 -12.77 5.60 -1.23
CA GLY A 80 -11.40 5.24 -0.90
C GLY A 80 -10.36 6.12 -1.57
N LEU A 81 -9.09 5.73 -1.40
CA LEU A 81 -7.92 6.48 -1.84
C LEU A 81 -7.95 6.74 -3.36
N PHE A 82 -8.16 5.69 -4.15
CA PHE A 82 -8.08 5.80 -5.61
C PHE A 82 -9.19 6.67 -6.18
N ALA A 83 -10.40 6.61 -5.60
CA ALA A 83 -11.50 7.50 -5.97
C ALA A 83 -11.20 8.97 -5.66
N ALA A 84 -10.56 9.25 -4.52
CA ALA A 84 -10.12 10.60 -4.18
C ALA A 84 -9.05 11.12 -5.16
N ILE A 85 -8.09 10.27 -5.54
CA ILE A 85 -7.04 10.62 -6.50
C ILE A 85 -7.63 10.89 -7.89
N ASP A 86 -8.54 10.04 -8.38
CA ASP A 86 -9.17 10.21 -9.70
C ASP A 86 -10.00 11.49 -9.82
N ALA A 87 -10.60 11.93 -8.72
CA ALA A 87 -11.38 13.16 -8.63
C ALA A 87 -10.49 14.41 -8.54
N GLY A 88 -9.48 14.40 -7.67
CA GLY A 88 -8.65 15.59 -7.42
C GLY A 88 -7.49 15.78 -8.39
N TRP A 89 -6.98 14.70 -9.00
CA TRP A 89 -5.76 14.74 -9.83
C TRP A 89 -5.92 13.94 -11.14
N PRO A 90 -6.68 14.46 -12.13
CA PRO A 90 -6.96 13.76 -13.39
C PRO A 90 -5.71 13.26 -14.14
N LYS A 91 -4.57 13.96 -14.01
CA LYS A 91 -3.28 13.57 -14.61
C LYS A 91 -2.72 12.23 -14.09
N LEU A 92 -3.20 11.75 -12.94
CA LEU A 92 -2.72 10.53 -12.29
C LEU A 92 -3.59 9.30 -12.56
N ARG A 93 -4.74 9.45 -13.24
CA ARG A 93 -5.70 8.36 -13.48
C ARG A 93 -5.08 7.12 -14.12
N HIS A 94 -4.19 7.30 -15.10
CA HIS A 94 -3.52 6.16 -15.74
C HIS A 94 -2.62 5.37 -14.77
N ARG A 95 -2.01 6.03 -13.78
CA ARG A 95 -1.21 5.36 -12.75
C ARG A 95 -2.10 4.61 -11.77
N VAL A 96 -3.21 5.23 -11.36
CA VAL A 96 -4.22 4.58 -10.50
C VAL A 96 -4.79 3.34 -11.18
N GLU A 97 -5.13 3.42 -12.46
CA GLU A 97 -5.69 2.30 -13.21
C GLU A 97 -4.71 1.12 -13.33
N ARG A 98 -3.42 1.43 -13.52
CA ARG A 98 -2.38 0.41 -13.48
C ARG A 98 -2.30 -0.28 -12.12
N LEU A 99 -2.39 0.47 -11.02
CA LEU A 99 -2.38 -0.12 -9.66
C LEU A 99 -3.59 -1.06 -9.45
N ARG A 100 -4.77 -0.72 -9.97
CA ARG A 100 -5.95 -1.62 -9.92
C ARG A 100 -5.73 -2.92 -10.70
N GLN A 101 -5.10 -2.83 -11.86
CA GLN A 101 -4.75 -4.02 -12.66
C GLN A 101 -3.76 -4.89 -11.89
N GLU A 102 -2.72 -4.28 -11.30
CA GLU A 102 -1.75 -4.97 -10.46
C GLU A 102 -2.39 -5.64 -9.23
N HIS A 103 -3.41 -5.02 -8.60
CA HIS A 103 -4.19 -5.66 -7.54
C HIS A 103 -4.86 -6.95 -8.00
N GLY A 104 -5.51 -6.91 -9.18
CA GLY A 104 -6.15 -8.07 -9.79
C GLY A 104 -5.15 -9.19 -10.04
N GLU A 105 -4.03 -8.86 -10.67
CA GLU A 105 -2.94 -9.81 -10.96
C GLU A 105 -2.34 -10.41 -9.69
N LEU A 106 -2.03 -9.60 -8.67
CA LEU A 106 -1.51 -10.07 -7.39
C LEU A 106 -2.47 -11.03 -6.69
N ALA A 107 -3.77 -10.68 -6.70
CA ALA A 107 -4.79 -11.51 -6.09
C ALA A 107 -4.95 -12.86 -6.82
N GLU A 108 -4.84 -12.86 -8.15
CA GLU A 108 -4.86 -14.08 -8.97
C GLU A 108 -3.63 -14.96 -8.72
N HIS A 109 -2.42 -14.39 -8.75
CA HIS A 109 -1.18 -15.13 -8.49
C HIS A 109 -1.18 -15.76 -7.09
N GLY A 110 -1.65 -15.01 -6.09
CA GLY A 110 -1.75 -15.53 -4.72
C GLY A 110 -2.76 -16.68 -4.58
N ARG A 111 -3.94 -16.57 -5.20
CA ARG A 111 -4.93 -17.67 -5.22
C ARG A 111 -4.41 -18.91 -5.97
N ALA A 112 -3.69 -18.71 -7.07
CA ALA A 112 -3.08 -19.81 -7.81
C ALA A 112 -2.04 -20.55 -6.94
N LEU A 113 -1.25 -19.79 -6.16
CA LEU A 113 -0.29 -20.36 -5.23
C LEU A 113 -0.96 -21.13 -4.09
N GLN A 114 -2.04 -20.60 -3.51
CA GLN A 114 -2.84 -21.32 -2.50
C GLN A 114 -3.40 -22.64 -3.04
N LYS A 115 -3.91 -22.63 -4.29
CA LYS A 115 -4.39 -23.85 -4.95
C LYS A 115 -3.27 -24.87 -5.12
N GLN A 116 -2.08 -24.44 -5.56
CA GLN A 116 -0.92 -25.32 -5.70
C GLN A 116 -0.49 -25.93 -4.36
N ILE A 117 -0.54 -25.15 -3.27
CA ILE A 117 -0.27 -25.65 -1.92
C ILE A 117 -1.28 -26.72 -1.50
N ALA A 118 -2.57 -26.50 -1.78
CA ALA A 118 -3.61 -27.48 -1.49
C ALA A 118 -3.44 -28.78 -2.29
N GLU A 119 -2.98 -28.69 -3.54
CA GLU A 119 -2.63 -29.85 -4.38
C GLU A 119 -1.43 -30.61 -3.80
N TYR A 120 -0.39 -29.92 -3.33
CA TYR A 120 0.75 -30.56 -2.66
C TYR A 120 0.39 -31.27 -1.36
N ALA A 121 -0.62 -30.79 -0.63
CA ALA A 121 -1.09 -31.47 0.58
C ALA A 121 -1.77 -32.82 0.27
N ALA A 122 -2.17 -33.06 -0.99
CA ALA A 122 -2.81 -34.29 -1.44
C ALA A 122 -1.84 -35.27 -2.14
N ASP A 123 -0.61 -34.86 -2.43
CA ASP A 123 0.42 -35.65 -3.12
C ASP A 123 1.63 -35.93 -2.19
N GLU A 124 2.44 -36.95 -2.50
CA GLU A 124 3.56 -37.37 -1.64
C GLU A 124 4.84 -36.52 -1.84
N ALA A 125 5.00 -35.83 -2.97
CA ALA A 125 6.23 -35.11 -3.30
C ALA A 125 6.05 -33.58 -3.38
N ILE A 126 6.40 -32.88 -2.30
CA ILE A 126 6.39 -31.41 -2.24
C ILE A 126 7.67 -30.85 -2.90
N ASP A 127 7.54 -30.17 -4.04
CA ASP A 127 8.65 -29.36 -4.61
C ASP A 127 8.74 -28.01 -3.89
N TYR A 128 9.35 -28.03 -2.70
CA TYR A 128 9.54 -26.84 -1.88
C TYR A 128 10.42 -25.77 -2.54
N LYS A 129 11.27 -26.13 -3.51
CA LYS A 129 12.15 -25.16 -4.20
C LYS A 129 11.34 -24.33 -5.19
N ASP A 130 10.50 -24.97 -6.00
CA ASP A 130 9.57 -24.27 -6.89
C ASP A 130 8.60 -23.38 -6.10
N LEU A 131 8.03 -23.91 -5.01
CA LEU A 131 7.10 -23.14 -4.18
C LEU A 131 7.76 -21.89 -3.60
N ARG A 132 8.98 -22.00 -3.06
CA ARG A 132 9.74 -20.83 -2.57
C ARG A 132 9.93 -19.77 -3.64
N ARG A 133 10.34 -20.19 -4.85
CA ARG A 133 10.59 -19.26 -5.95
C ARG A 133 9.32 -18.49 -6.32
N ARG A 134 8.18 -19.18 -6.43
CA ARG A 134 6.89 -18.56 -6.79
C ARG A 134 6.41 -17.61 -5.70
N ALA A 135 6.46 -18.03 -4.44
CA ALA A 135 6.07 -17.19 -3.31
C ALA A 135 6.95 -15.94 -3.18
N ALA A 136 8.27 -16.08 -3.38
CA ALA A 136 9.19 -14.94 -3.40
C ALA A 136 8.93 -13.96 -4.55
N MET A 137 8.47 -14.45 -5.71
CA MET A 137 8.04 -13.59 -6.81
C MET A 137 6.83 -12.76 -6.43
N VAL A 138 5.80 -13.38 -5.82
CA VAL A 138 4.62 -12.64 -5.31
C VAL A 138 5.02 -11.55 -4.33
N LEU A 139 5.90 -11.87 -3.35
CA LEU A 139 6.42 -10.88 -2.40
C LEU A 139 7.17 -9.73 -3.09
N THR A 140 7.92 -10.03 -4.15
CA THR A 140 8.67 -9.02 -4.91
C THR A 140 7.74 -8.06 -5.64
N VAL A 141 6.74 -8.60 -6.35
CA VAL A 141 5.73 -7.79 -7.06
C VAL A 141 4.95 -6.94 -6.05
N LEU A 142 4.57 -7.52 -4.91
CA LEU A 142 3.82 -6.80 -3.88
C LEU A 142 4.60 -5.64 -3.27
N ARG A 143 5.91 -5.81 -3.01
CA ARG A 143 6.78 -4.71 -2.55
C ARG A 143 6.88 -3.59 -3.59
N HIS A 144 7.03 -3.95 -4.87
CA HIS A 144 7.10 -2.96 -5.94
C HIS A 144 5.79 -2.15 -6.04
N HIS A 145 4.66 -2.85 -6.00
CA HIS A 145 3.34 -2.24 -6.01
C HIS A 145 3.18 -1.23 -4.86
N GLN A 146 3.50 -1.63 -3.63
CA GLN A 146 3.43 -0.74 -2.47
C GLN A 146 4.34 0.48 -2.57
N ALA A 147 5.54 0.34 -3.17
CA ALA A 147 6.43 1.47 -3.38
C ALA A 147 5.81 2.49 -4.35
N VAL A 148 5.23 2.02 -5.46
CA VAL A 148 4.56 2.87 -6.45
C VAL A 148 3.33 3.57 -5.86
N GLU A 149 2.55 2.87 -5.04
CA GLU A 149 1.41 3.46 -4.33
C GLU A 149 1.86 4.53 -3.33
N ASN A 150 2.91 4.26 -2.54
CA ASN A 150 3.45 5.23 -1.59
C ASN A 150 3.95 6.51 -2.28
N ASP A 151 4.62 6.38 -3.42
CA ASP A 151 5.05 7.53 -4.24
C ASP A 151 3.84 8.35 -4.71
N LEU A 152 2.75 7.68 -5.09
CA LEU A 152 1.50 8.31 -5.52
C LEU A 152 0.83 9.09 -4.36
N ILE A 153 0.77 8.50 -3.17
CA ILE A 153 0.23 9.14 -1.96
C ILE A 153 1.05 10.39 -1.61
N PHE A 154 2.38 10.31 -1.70
CA PHE A 154 3.26 11.44 -1.41
C PHE A 154 3.08 12.60 -2.42
N GLU A 155 2.98 12.30 -3.72
CA GLU A 155 2.74 13.31 -4.76
C GLU A 155 1.39 14.03 -4.55
N THR A 156 0.36 13.30 -4.12
CA THR A 156 -1.01 13.80 -4.03
C THR A 156 -1.29 14.57 -2.74
N PHE A 157 -0.98 14.00 -1.58
CA PHE A 157 -1.41 14.55 -0.30
C PHE A 157 -0.29 15.29 0.46
N VAL A 158 0.97 14.89 0.28
CA VAL A 158 2.09 15.51 1.03
C VAL A 158 2.65 16.72 0.30
N THR A 159 2.84 16.63 -1.01
CA THR A 159 3.44 17.72 -1.80
C THR A 159 2.48 18.91 -1.96
N HIS A 160 1.18 18.65 -2.15
CA HIS A 160 0.18 19.73 -2.28
C HIS A 160 -0.05 20.49 -0.96
N ALA A 161 -0.07 19.79 0.18
CA ALA A 161 -0.19 20.40 1.51
C ALA A 161 1.02 21.28 1.89
N GLY A 162 2.16 21.12 1.21
CA GLY A 162 3.35 21.97 1.37
C GLY A 162 3.31 23.26 0.55
N SER A 163 2.59 23.27 -0.58
CA SER A 163 2.51 24.42 -1.51
C SER A 163 1.72 25.61 -0.95
N GLU A 164 0.82 25.39 0.02
CA GLU A 164 0.01 26.46 0.63
C GLU A 164 0.76 27.24 1.75
N ARG A 165 1.99 26.86 2.10
CA ARG A 165 2.76 27.46 3.21
C ARG A 165 3.86 28.44 2.82
N GLN A 166 3.86 28.98 1.61
CA GLN A 166 4.77 30.10 1.28
C GLN A 166 4.03 31.43 1.39
N PRO A 167 4.20 32.21 2.48
CA PRO A 167 3.66 33.56 2.53
C PRO A 167 4.27 34.40 1.38
N PRO A 168 3.49 35.31 0.77
CA PRO A 168 3.99 36.13 -0.32
C PRO A 168 5.25 36.88 0.11
N PRO A 169 6.28 37.01 -0.76
CA PRO A 169 7.47 37.77 -0.41
C PRO A 169 7.08 39.20 -0.03
N PRO A 170 7.70 39.79 1.01
CA PRO A 170 7.38 41.15 1.42
C PRO A 170 7.56 42.11 0.24
N PRO A 171 6.69 43.12 0.08
CA PRO A 171 6.80 44.07 -1.02
C PRO A 171 8.18 44.73 -0.97
N LYS A 172 8.88 44.75 -2.11
CA LYS A 172 10.19 45.39 -2.24
C LYS A 172 10.07 46.86 -1.82
N GLY A 173 10.55 47.16 -0.61
CA GLY A 173 10.58 48.52 -0.08
C GLY A 173 11.39 49.42 -1.01
N LYS A 174 10.82 50.58 -1.37
CA LYS A 174 11.55 51.65 -2.05
C LYS A 174 12.72 52.08 -1.17
N ASN A 175 13.93 52.07 -1.73
CA ASN A 175 15.14 52.59 -1.10
C ASN A 175 14.90 53.97 -0.46
N PRO A 176 15.16 54.16 0.83
CA PRO A 176 15.05 55.46 1.49
C PRO A 176 16.29 56.37 1.32
N ASP A 177 17.26 56.05 0.46
CA ASP A 177 18.47 56.88 0.26
C ASP A 177 18.45 57.68 -1.05
N LYS A 178 17.39 58.47 -1.23
CA LYS A 178 17.42 59.56 -2.22
C LYS A 178 16.53 60.69 -1.77
N LEU A 179 17.00 61.48 -0.80
CA LEU A 179 16.68 62.90 -0.66
C LEU A 179 17.55 63.51 0.45
N ALA A 180 18.20 64.62 0.08
CA ALA A 180 18.91 65.61 0.92
C ALA A 180 20.44 65.48 0.96
N ALA A 181 21.11 66.19 0.03
CA ALA A 181 22.02 67.29 0.37
C ALA A 181 22.65 67.89 -0.91
N THR A 182 22.14 69.04 -1.35
CA THR A 182 22.95 70.04 -2.07
C THR A 182 22.32 71.41 -1.80
N PRO A 183 23.01 72.33 -1.11
CA PRO A 183 22.68 73.76 -1.20
C PRO A 183 23.18 74.36 -2.52
#